data_AF-A0ABD2P758-F1
#
_entry.id   AF-A0ABD2P758-F1
#
_cell.length_a   1.000
_cell.length_b   1.000
_cell.length_c   1.000
_cell.angle_alpha   90.00
_cell.angle_beta   90.00
_cell.angle_gamma   90.00
#
_symmetry.space_group_name_H-M   'P 1'
#
loop_
_entity.id
_entity.type
_entity.pdbx_description
1 polymer ?
#
loop_
_entity_poly.entity_id
_entity_poly.type
_entity_poly.pdbx_seq_one_letter_code
_entity_poly.pdbx_strand_id
1 'polypeptide(L)'
;MGFFSFFKSSLRLGIEAFVLILVITFIPGLPPDVKISEPYKITKAKLEGKLTPNGKLDNIEFLHKDLMHGPESLADDSKFIYTSVHMDGIVKLVGKHIVPLVKFGKPCKGVYQEGICGRPLGITFGQDGYLYAADAYYGIYKVDVNTGDKKQLVSVGKEIEGRKVKFPNSVAVGCNGDIYWTESSTDFSLQDGVFALLADPSGRLIHYNAESGKNTVLIDKLHFGNGVILSESEDFLLVAETSRNRVLRYHLKGPKAGTSDIFLDGLPGMPDNIQTDGGSGFIVNLISEANSKRPNLVQVFSQFPNVRKFFARSVALVQLAFRAINSVYPNKFAQQGVHFVGHLEPFALILGRTIVLHVSQSGEILDSLWSGNNTVGHFCEAHIVKDQLYLGSPFNKYLGRVALSKIGWEHLKQKTDSLSAKKQICLKLKSNKKTDITKEAPTTTTTPRPTTTTTPRPTTTTSRSTTTTTQKSATTTTSTQKPTSTTPKPTAASIKPAVTTPKATTTKPVTTNSKAEQTDQVRRSAPPLEKPKVKEIPKSSLNSQGKVKSDSKESRAESRKNEL
;
A
#
# COMPACT_ATOMS: atom_id res chain seq x y z
N MET A 1 15.89 -22.96 52.24
CA MET A 1 16.84 -22.07 51.52
C MET A 1 16.47 -21.86 50.04
N GLY A 2 16.16 -22.90 49.25
CA GLY A 2 15.97 -22.80 47.79
C GLY A 2 15.10 -21.64 47.28
N PHE A 3 13.91 -21.40 47.86
CA PHE A 3 12.99 -20.35 47.43
C PHE A 3 13.60 -18.94 47.46
N PHE A 4 14.36 -18.59 48.50
CA PHE A 4 15.04 -17.30 48.62
C PHE A 4 16.17 -17.13 47.60
N SER A 5 16.90 -18.22 47.29
CA SER A 5 17.93 -18.21 46.25
C SER A 5 17.32 -18.01 44.85
N PHE A 6 16.24 -18.76 44.56
CA PHE A 6 15.47 -18.63 43.33
C PHE A 6 14.90 -17.21 43.17
N PHE A 7 14.27 -16.66 44.21
CA PHE A 7 13.75 -15.29 44.18
C PHE A 7 14.86 -14.25 43.93
N LYS A 8 16.01 -14.36 44.60
CA LYS A 8 17.17 -13.46 44.39
C LYS A 8 17.73 -13.56 42.96
N SER A 9 17.78 -14.77 42.39
CA SER A 9 18.21 -15.00 41.01
C SER A 9 17.24 -14.40 39.99
N SER A 10 15.94 -14.66 40.15
CA SER A 10 14.88 -14.13 39.29
C SER A 10 14.78 -12.60 39.36
N LEU A 11 14.93 -12.01 40.55
CA LEU A 11 14.98 -10.56 40.72
C LEU A 11 16.20 -9.94 40.02
N ARG A 12 17.38 -10.56 40.16
CA ARG A 12 18.60 -10.12 39.45
C ARG A 12 18.40 -10.17 37.93
N LEU A 13 17.90 -11.28 37.40
CA LEU A 13 17.64 -11.44 35.96
C LEU A 13 16.62 -10.42 35.45
N GLY A 14 15.59 -10.11 36.24
CA GLY A 14 14.61 -9.06 35.93
C GLY A 14 15.24 -7.66 35.88
N ILE A 15 16.16 -7.34 36.79
CA ILE A 15 16.90 -6.07 36.79
C ILE A 15 17.84 -5.99 35.59
N GLU A 16 18.60 -7.05 35.28
CA GLU A 16 19.51 -7.10 34.14
C GLU A 16 18.75 -6.97 32.80
N ALA A 17 17.60 -7.63 32.66
CA ALA A 17 16.72 -7.49 31.50
C ALA A 17 16.10 -6.08 31.41
N PHE A 18 15.67 -5.49 32.52
CA PHE A 18 15.13 -4.12 32.53
C PHE A 18 16.18 -3.08 32.14
N VAL A 19 17.41 -3.20 32.64
CA VAL A 19 18.54 -2.35 32.22
C VAL A 19 18.81 -2.52 30.72
N LEU A 20 18.84 -3.75 30.19
CA LEU A 20 19.02 -4.00 28.76
C LEU A 20 17.91 -3.37 27.90
N ILE A 21 16.65 -3.43 28.36
CA ILE A 21 15.51 -2.76 27.68
C ILE A 21 15.71 -1.25 27.65
N LEU A 22 16.07 -0.62 28.77
CA LEU A 22 16.35 0.82 28.82
C LEU A 22 17.52 1.21 27.90
N VAL A 23 18.62 0.45 27.96
CA VAL A 23 19.82 0.63 27.14
C VAL A 23 19.48 0.61 25.65
N ILE A 24 18.77 -0.42 25.16
CA ILE A 24 18.35 -0.51 23.75
C ILE A 24 17.38 0.63 23.41
N THR A 25 16.42 0.95 24.28
CA THR A 25 15.38 1.97 24.00
C THR A 25 15.95 3.39 23.94
N PHE A 26 16.97 3.71 24.75
CA PHE A 26 17.40 5.10 24.97
C PHE A 26 18.82 5.46 24.51
N ILE A 27 19.70 4.50 24.16
CA ILE A 27 21.02 4.84 23.58
C ILE A 27 20.87 5.71 22.29
N PRO A 28 21.55 6.87 22.19
CA PRO A 28 21.61 7.66 20.96
C PRO A 28 22.27 6.89 19.80
N GLY A 29 21.87 7.17 18.55
CA GLY A 29 22.48 6.58 17.35
C GLY A 29 22.20 5.08 17.08
N LEU A 30 21.56 4.34 18.00
CA LEU A 30 21.20 2.94 17.77
C LEU A 30 20.11 2.81 16.68
N PRO A 31 20.31 2.02 15.61
CA PRO A 31 19.39 1.92 14.48
C PRO A 31 18.09 1.17 14.84
N PRO A 32 16.98 1.36 14.09
CA PRO A 32 16.88 2.19 12.89
C PRO A 32 16.85 3.69 13.23
N ASP A 33 17.46 4.52 12.37
CA ASP A 33 17.42 5.97 12.50
C ASP A 33 16.13 6.51 11.88
N VAL A 34 15.05 6.44 12.66
CA VAL A 34 13.71 6.91 12.30
C VAL A 34 12.99 7.45 13.52
N LYS A 35 11.99 8.30 13.31
CA LYS A 35 11.13 8.79 14.39
C LYS A 35 10.15 7.68 14.83
N ILE A 36 10.12 7.46 16.15
CA ILE A 36 9.19 6.55 16.83
C ILE A 36 8.75 7.26 18.12
N SER A 37 7.77 8.16 17.97
CA SER A 37 7.42 9.19 18.95
C SER A 37 5.93 9.56 18.97
N GLU A 38 5.19 9.38 17.88
CA GLU A 38 3.77 9.75 17.79
C GLU A 38 2.88 8.56 18.26
N PRO A 39 2.26 8.59 19.45
CA PRO A 39 1.31 7.55 19.88
C PRO A 39 -0.01 7.69 19.13
N TYR A 40 -0.58 6.59 18.65
CA TYR A 40 -1.81 6.63 17.87
C TYR A 40 -2.85 5.63 18.37
N LYS A 41 -4.13 6.05 18.41
CA LYS A 41 -5.26 5.23 18.87
C LYS A 41 -6.04 4.66 17.69
N ILE A 42 -6.12 3.33 17.62
CA ILE A 42 -6.94 2.60 16.65
C ILE A 42 -8.34 2.38 17.25
N THR A 43 -9.38 2.60 16.46
CA THR A 43 -10.77 2.30 16.83
C THR A 43 -10.97 0.78 16.82
N LYS A 44 -11.58 0.20 17.88
CA LYS A 44 -11.74 -1.26 17.99
C LYS A 44 -13.04 -1.70 17.32
N ALA A 45 -12.93 -2.62 16.37
CA ALA A 45 -14.08 -3.27 15.75
C ALA A 45 -14.96 -4.02 16.77
N LYS A 46 -16.26 -4.02 16.50
CA LYS A 46 -17.21 -4.99 17.05
C LYS A 46 -17.46 -6.10 16.02
N LEU A 47 -17.44 -7.34 16.47
CA LEU A 47 -17.67 -8.52 15.62
C LEU A 47 -19.15 -8.93 15.69
N GLU A 48 -20.01 -8.00 15.26
CA GLU A 48 -21.47 -8.05 15.39
C GLU A 48 -22.11 -7.86 14.00
N GLY A 49 -23.30 -8.42 13.77
CA GLY A 49 -24.05 -8.27 12.51
C GLY A 49 -23.25 -8.73 11.28
N LYS A 50 -23.05 -7.82 10.31
CA LYS A 50 -22.30 -8.08 9.06
C LYS A 50 -20.82 -8.41 9.26
N LEU A 51 -20.26 -8.12 10.45
CA LEU A 51 -18.87 -8.46 10.83
C LEU A 51 -18.78 -9.70 11.74
N THR A 52 -19.84 -10.53 11.79
CA THR A 52 -19.82 -11.80 12.54
C THR A 52 -18.90 -12.81 11.84
N PRO A 53 -17.87 -13.37 12.53
CA PRO A 53 -16.94 -14.31 11.92
C PRO A 53 -17.63 -15.58 11.41
N ASN A 54 -17.20 -16.03 10.24
CA ASN A 54 -17.73 -17.22 9.57
C ASN A 54 -16.59 -18.10 9.01
N GLY A 55 -16.94 -19.16 8.29
CA GLY A 55 -16.01 -20.06 7.61
C GLY A 55 -16.14 -20.03 6.08
N LYS A 56 -16.67 -18.93 5.50
CA LYS A 56 -16.95 -18.85 4.05
C LYS A 56 -15.71 -19.09 3.18
N LEU A 57 -14.51 -18.78 3.69
CA LEU A 57 -13.24 -18.98 2.97
C LEU A 57 -12.55 -20.33 3.27
N ASP A 58 -13.11 -21.18 4.14
CA ASP A 58 -12.46 -22.45 4.54
C ASP A 58 -12.44 -23.52 3.44
N ASN A 59 -13.24 -23.34 2.39
CA ASN A 59 -13.44 -24.31 1.29
C ASN A 59 -12.97 -23.77 -0.08
N ILE A 60 -11.89 -22.98 -0.09
CA ILE A 60 -11.24 -22.53 -1.32
C ILE A 60 -10.53 -23.68 -2.06
N GLU A 61 -10.36 -23.51 -3.36
CA GLU A 61 -9.52 -24.30 -4.24
C GLU A 61 -8.10 -23.69 -4.30
N PHE A 62 -7.07 -24.54 -4.26
CA PHE A 62 -5.68 -24.12 -4.34
C PHE A 62 -5.15 -24.23 -5.77
N LEU A 63 -5.05 -23.11 -6.48
CA LEU A 63 -4.56 -23.05 -7.86
C LEU A 63 -3.04 -22.89 -7.91
N HIS A 64 -2.41 -23.55 -8.89
CA HIS A 64 -0.97 -23.54 -9.16
C HIS A 64 -0.08 -23.77 -7.92
N LYS A 65 -0.56 -24.60 -6.98
CA LYS A 65 0.12 -24.85 -5.70
C LYS A 65 1.55 -25.36 -5.90
N ASP A 66 2.48 -24.70 -5.21
CA ASP A 66 3.94 -24.90 -5.26
C ASP A 66 4.59 -24.66 -6.65
N LEU A 67 3.84 -24.10 -7.62
CA LEU A 67 4.33 -23.65 -8.93
C LEU A 67 4.54 -22.13 -9.02
N MET A 68 4.10 -21.37 -8.01
CA MET A 68 4.32 -19.93 -7.89
C MET A 68 4.56 -19.54 -6.42
N HIS A 69 5.06 -18.32 -6.19
CA HIS A 69 5.27 -17.79 -4.85
C HIS A 69 4.81 -16.33 -4.75
N GLY A 70 3.96 -16.05 -3.76
CA GLY A 70 3.43 -14.73 -3.46
C GLY A 70 2.63 -14.04 -4.57
N PRO A 71 1.58 -14.65 -5.15
CA PRO A 71 0.67 -13.95 -6.06
C PRO A 71 -0.06 -12.82 -5.30
N GLU A 72 0.43 -11.59 -5.43
CA GLU A 72 0.05 -10.46 -4.58
C GLU A 72 -1.23 -9.79 -5.05
N SER A 73 -1.18 -9.10 -6.18
CA SER A 73 -2.30 -8.39 -6.77
C SER A 73 -2.73 -9.04 -8.08
N LEU A 74 -3.96 -8.79 -8.50
CA LEU A 74 -4.60 -9.41 -9.65
C LEU A 74 -5.23 -8.37 -10.57
N ALA A 75 -5.20 -8.66 -11.87
CA ALA A 75 -5.97 -7.96 -12.90
C ALA A 75 -6.32 -8.96 -14.00
N ASP A 76 -7.38 -8.72 -14.78
CA ASP A 76 -7.81 -9.63 -15.86
C ASP A 76 -8.24 -8.90 -17.13
N ASP A 77 -8.00 -9.56 -18.27
CA ASP A 77 -8.58 -9.20 -19.56
C ASP A 77 -9.48 -10.34 -20.07
N SER A 78 -10.15 -10.10 -21.21
CA SER A 78 -11.05 -11.04 -21.89
C SER A 78 -10.52 -12.48 -22.09
N LYS A 79 -9.19 -12.69 -22.04
CA LYS A 79 -8.47 -13.96 -22.26
C LYS A 79 -7.80 -14.50 -21.00
N PHE A 80 -7.13 -13.64 -20.22
CA PHE A 80 -6.19 -14.07 -19.17
C PHE A 80 -6.33 -13.31 -17.85
N ILE A 81 -6.00 -13.99 -16.76
CA ILE A 81 -5.72 -13.38 -15.45
C ILE A 81 -4.21 -13.13 -15.36
N TYR A 82 -3.83 -11.96 -14.87
CA TYR A 82 -2.46 -11.54 -14.58
C TYR A 82 -2.28 -11.42 -13.06
N THR A 83 -1.09 -11.72 -12.55
CA THR A 83 -0.77 -11.53 -11.13
C THR A 83 0.71 -11.23 -10.91
N SER A 84 0.99 -10.41 -9.89
CA SER A 84 2.33 -10.04 -9.43
C SER A 84 2.91 -11.09 -8.47
N VAL A 85 4.09 -11.65 -8.78
CA VAL A 85 4.72 -12.74 -8.03
C VAL A 85 6.14 -12.40 -7.58
N HIS A 86 6.62 -13.11 -6.55
CA HIS A 86 8.03 -13.06 -6.18
C HIS A 86 8.92 -13.51 -7.35
N MET A 87 10.09 -12.89 -7.45
CA MET A 87 11.17 -13.16 -8.40
C MET A 87 10.85 -12.90 -9.88
N ASP A 88 9.71 -13.36 -10.40
CA ASP A 88 9.37 -13.31 -11.83
C ASP A 88 8.53 -12.10 -12.27
N GLY A 89 8.18 -11.20 -11.35
CA GLY A 89 7.54 -9.94 -11.66
C GLY A 89 6.05 -10.14 -11.88
N ILE A 90 5.57 -10.03 -13.12
CA ILE A 90 4.17 -10.30 -13.47
C ILE A 90 4.11 -11.53 -14.38
N VAL A 91 3.17 -12.42 -14.06
CA VAL A 91 2.85 -13.63 -14.84
C VAL A 91 1.42 -13.54 -15.35
N LYS A 92 1.14 -14.24 -16.46
CA LYS A 92 -0.22 -14.50 -16.97
C LYS A 92 -0.58 -15.98 -16.82
N LEU A 93 -1.82 -16.25 -16.42
CA LEU A 93 -2.33 -17.58 -16.15
C LEU A 93 -3.03 -18.13 -17.40
N VAL A 94 -2.51 -19.23 -17.95
CA VAL A 94 -2.97 -19.86 -19.18
C VAL A 94 -3.45 -21.28 -18.85
N GLY A 95 -4.69 -21.38 -18.37
CA GLY A 95 -5.25 -22.63 -17.87
C GLY A 95 -4.51 -23.12 -16.63
N LYS A 96 -3.72 -24.21 -16.76
CA LYS A 96 -2.84 -24.69 -15.68
C LYS A 96 -1.42 -24.13 -15.73
N HIS A 97 -1.03 -23.47 -16.83
CA HIS A 97 0.32 -22.96 -17.03
C HIS A 97 0.45 -21.52 -16.50
N ILE A 98 1.61 -21.22 -15.91
CA ILE A 98 2.04 -19.88 -15.55
C ILE A 98 3.05 -19.44 -16.61
N VAL A 99 2.81 -18.30 -17.25
CA VAL A 99 3.70 -17.76 -18.29
C VAL A 99 4.22 -16.39 -17.81
N PRO A 100 5.53 -16.21 -17.63
CA PRO A 100 6.11 -14.89 -17.35
C PRO A 100 5.71 -13.87 -18.42
N LEU A 101 5.27 -12.69 -17.98
CA LEU A 101 5.00 -11.55 -18.86
C LEU A 101 6.15 -10.54 -18.78
N VAL A 102 6.49 -10.06 -17.58
CA VAL A 102 7.53 -9.04 -17.40
C VAL A 102 8.21 -9.15 -16.04
N LYS A 103 9.55 -9.08 -16.05
CA LYS A 103 10.40 -8.96 -14.87
C LYS A 103 10.91 -7.53 -14.77
N PHE A 104 10.90 -6.90 -13.60
CA PHE A 104 11.30 -5.48 -13.47
C PHE A 104 12.83 -5.33 -13.38
N GLY A 105 13.46 -6.06 -12.46
CA GLY A 105 14.90 -6.08 -12.25
C GLY A 105 15.66 -7.21 -12.97
N LYS A 106 16.84 -7.54 -12.43
CA LYS A 106 17.76 -8.57 -12.95
C LYS A 106 17.42 -9.96 -12.39
N PRO A 107 17.83 -11.08 -13.02
CA PRO A 107 17.68 -12.41 -12.43
C PRO A 107 18.29 -12.51 -11.02
N CYS A 108 17.58 -13.17 -10.10
CA CYS A 108 17.90 -13.27 -8.68
C CYS A 108 17.82 -14.73 -8.18
N LYS A 109 18.48 -15.05 -7.07
CA LYS A 109 18.65 -16.44 -6.57
C LYS A 109 17.62 -16.87 -5.50
N GLY A 110 16.57 -16.08 -5.27
CA GLY A 110 15.53 -16.32 -4.27
C GLY A 110 14.86 -15.03 -3.78
N VAL A 111 13.83 -15.15 -2.93
CA VAL A 111 13.11 -14.01 -2.32
C VAL A 111 14.03 -13.06 -1.54
N TYR A 112 15.06 -13.58 -0.90
CA TYR A 112 16.13 -12.82 -0.22
C TYR A 112 16.99 -11.93 -1.16
N GLN A 113 16.67 -11.90 -2.46
CA GLN A 113 17.23 -11.01 -3.46
C GLN A 113 16.15 -10.29 -4.27
N GLU A 114 14.94 -10.12 -3.74
CA GLU A 114 13.84 -9.40 -4.41
C GLU A 114 14.22 -7.97 -4.80
N GLY A 115 15.02 -7.27 -4.01
CA GLY A 115 15.59 -5.96 -4.37
C GLY A 115 16.48 -5.96 -5.61
N ILE A 116 16.89 -7.14 -6.11
CA ILE A 116 17.61 -7.31 -7.37
C ILE A 116 16.64 -7.58 -8.54
N CYS A 117 15.62 -8.42 -8.35
CA CYS A 117 14.66 -8.81 -9.41
C CYS A 117 13.40 -7.95 -9.52
N GLY A 118 13.13 -7.10 -8.53
CA GLY A 118 11.88 -6.37 -8.39
C GLY A 118 10.82 -7.19 -7.66
N ARG A 119 9.88 -6.48 -7.05
CA ARG A 119 8.70 -7.03 -6.42
C ARG A 119 7.51 -6.12 -6.74
N PRO A 120 6.76 -6.39 -7.82
CA PRO A 120 5.48 -5.75 -8.03
C PRO A 120 4.54 -6.17 -6.88
N LEU A 121 3.84 -5.17 -6.34
CA LEU A 121 2.81 -5.36 -5.34
C LEU A 121 1.45 -5.19 -6.03
N GLY A 122 0.94 -3.96 -6.16
CA GLY A 122 -0.28 -3.65 -6.91
C GLY A 122 -0.13 -3.64 -8.45
N ILE A 123 -1.15 -4.13 -9.15
CA ILE A 123 -1.28 -4.03 -10.62
C ILE A 123 -2.71 -3.61 -11.01
N THR A 124 -2.87 -2.88 -12.12
CA THR A 124 -4.21 -2.47 -12.62
C THR A 124 -4.21 -2.17 -14.12
N PHE A 125 -5.35 -2.29 -14.79
CA PHE A 125 -5.47 -1.95 -16.23
C PHE A 125 -5.90 -0.49 -16.45
N GLY A 126 -5.21 0.20 -17.35
CA GLY A 126 -5.66 1.47 -17.91
C GLY A 126 -6.68 1.28 -19.05
N GLN A 127 -7.51 2.30 -19.32
CA GLN A 127 -8.45 2.29 -20.46
C GLN A 127 -7.76 2.07 -21.82
N ASP A 128 -6.46 2.37 -21.89
CA ASP A 128 -5.59 2.30 -23.05
C ASP A 128 -5.11 0.87 -23.36
N GLY A 129 -5.43 -0.11 -22.50
CA GLY A 129 -5.04 -1.52 -22.70
C GLY A 129 -3.71 -1.91 -22.09
N TYR A 130 -2.99 -0.97 -21.45
CA TYR A 130 -1.74 -1.26 -20.77
C TYR A 130 -1.99 -1.64 -19.31
N LEU A 131 -1.19 -2.57 -18.81
CA LEU A 131 -1.15 -2.93 -17.39
C LEU A 131 -0.17 -1.99 -16.68
N TYR A 132 -0.63 -1.31 -15.64
CA TYR A 132 0.18 -0.44 -14.80
C TYR A 132 0.55 -1.20 -13.52
N ALA A 133 1.76 -1.01 -13.03
CA ALA A 133 2.33 -1.78 -11.93
C ALA A 133 3.14 -0.89 -10.99
N ALA A 134 3.02 -1.15 -9.69
CA ALA A 134 3.86 -0.56 -8.66
C ALA A 134 4.85 -1.61 -8.14
N ASP A 135 6.13 -1.43 -8.46
CA ASP A 135 7.23 -2.27 -7.98
C ASP A 135 7.92 -1.62 -6.77
N ALA A 136 7.97 -2.35 -5.65
CA ALA A 136 8.50 -1.87 -4.37
C ALA A 136 9.97 -1.46 -4.42
N TYR A 137 10.73 -1.90 -5.44
CA TYR A 137 12.15 -1.61 -5.61
C TYR A 137 12.46 -0.81 -6.88
N TYR A 138 11.60 -0.85 -7.89
CA TYR A 138 11.84 -0.21 -9.18
C TYR A 138 10.89 0.95 -9.51
N GLY A 139 9.77 1.15 -8.80
CA GLY A 139 8.86 2.29 -9.02
C GLY A 139 7.60 1.96 -9.83
N ILE A 140 6.96 3.00 -10.38
CA ILE A 140 5.72 2.87 -11.16
C ILE A 140 6.03 2.64 -12.64
N TYR A 141 5.40 1.61 -13.22
CA TYR A 141 5.56 1.19 -14.61
C TYR A 141 4.24 1.13 -15.37
N LYS A 142 4.36 1.23 -16.69
CA LYS A 142 3.36 0.88 -17.70
C LYS A 142 3.90 -0.29 -18.53
N VAL A 143 3.08 -1.31 -18.78
CA VAL A 143 3.46 -2.59 -19.40
C VAL A 143 2.50 -2.93 -20.53
N ASP A 144 3.03 -3.35 -21.68
CA ASP A 144 2.23 -3.96 -22.75
C ASP A 144 2.08 -5.47 -22.48
N VAL A 145 0.85 -5.95 -22.32
CA VAL A 145 0.56 -7.37 -22.01
C VAL A 145 0.75 -8.32 -23.20
N ASN A 146 0.91 -7.77 -24.41
CA ASN A 146 1.09 -8.54 -25.65
C ASN A 146 2.57 -8.80 -25.92
N THR A 147 3.43 -7.79 -25.74
CA THR A 147 4.89 -7.89 -26.00
C THR A 147 5.73 -8.14 -24.74
N GLY A 148 5.26 -7.72 -23.57
CA GLY A 148 6.05 -7.69 -22.32
C GLY A 148 6.92 -6.43 -22.17
N ASP A 149 6.86 -5.49 -23.11
CA ASP A 149 7.58 -4.22 -23.02
C ASP A 149 7.11 -3.36 -21.84
N LYS A 150 8.04 -2.62 -21.23
CA LYS A 150 7.77 -1.82 -20.03
C LYS A 150 8.39 -0.43 -20.10
N LYS A 151 7.63 0.59 -19.69
CA LYS A 151 8.09 1.98 -19.52
C LYS A 151 8.00 2.36 -18.05
N GLN A 152 9.11 2.79 -17.47
CA GLN A 152 9.14 3.39 -16.14
C GLN A 152 8.56 4.83 -16.20
N LEU A 153 7.72 5.18 -15.24
CA LEU A 153 7.06 6.49 -15.12
C LEU A 153 7.54 7.24 -13.87
N VAL A 154 7.76 6.50 -12.79
CA VAL A 154 8.38 6.96 -11.54
C VAL A 154 9.43 5.93 -11.15
N SER A 155 10.63 6.36 -10.80
CA SER A 155 11.67 5.50 -10.23
C SER A 155 11.68 5.58 -8.70
N VAL A 156 12.02 4.47 -8.04
CA VAL A 156 12.56 4.51 -6.67
C VAL A 156 13.81 5.41 -6.68
N GLY A 157 13.99 6.19 -5.61
CA GLY A 157 15.02 7.22 -5.51
C GLY A 157 14.67 8.57 -6.14
N LYS A 158 13.62 8.68 -6.97
CA LYS A 158 13.10 9.99 -7.44
C LYS A 158 12.66 10.81 -6.23
N GLU A 159 13.01 12.08 -6.19
CA GLU A 159 12.53 12.97 -5.14
C GLU A 159 11.16 13.57 -5.50
N ILE A 160 10.24 13.52 -4.54
CA ILE A 160 8.90 14.12 -4.63
C ILE A 160 8.73 14.90 -3.33
N GLU A 161 8.61 16.23 -3.43
CA GLU A 161 8.39 17.13 -2.29
C GLU A 161 9.39 16.89 -1.13
N GLY A 162 10.69 16.92 -1.46
CA GLY A 162 11.79 16.77 -0.50
C GLY A 162 12.03 15.36 0.04
N ARG A 163 11.25 14.34 -0.39
CA ARG A 163 11.43 12.94 0.01
C ARG A 163 11.57 12.01 -1.19
N LYS A 164 12.64 11.21 -1.15
CA LYS A 164 12.91 10.16 -2.14
C LYS A 164 11.91 9.01 -1.99
N VAL A 165 11.41 8.54 -3.12
CA VAL A 165 10.57 7.33 -3.19
C VAL A 165 11.38 6.11 -2.74
N LYS A 166 10.84 5.29 -1.84
CA LYS A 166 11.47 4.05 -1.34
C LYS A 166 10.57 2.81 -1.38
N PHE A 167 9.26 2.96 -1.26
CA PHE A 167 8.35 1.82 -1.12
C PHE A 167 7.00 2.05 -1.81
N PRO A 168 6.97 2.13 -3.17
CA PRO A 168 5.72 2.03 -3.94
C PRO A 168 4.98 0.75 -3.59
N ASN A 169 3.65 0.81 -3.52
CA ASN A 169 2.82 -0.34 -3.18
C ASN A 169 1.69 -0.56 -4.20
N SER A 170 0.65 0.28 -4.20
CA SER A 170 -0.55 0.07 -5.02
C SER A 170 -0.76 1.19 -6.04
N VAL A 171 -1.56 0.93 -7.08
CA VAL A 171 -1.73 1.83 -8.23
C VAL A 171 -3.14 1.77 -8.84
N ALA A 172 -3.72 2.93 -9.10
CA ALA A 172 -4.99 3.15 -9.79
C ALA A 172 -4.80 4.13 -10.96
N VAL A 173 -5.54 3.94 -12.07
CA VAL A 173 -5.41 4.75 -13.30
C VAL A 173 -6.73 5.44 -13.61
N GLY A 174 -6.70 6.76 -13.85
CA GLY A 174 -7.86 7.58 -14.20
C GLY A 174 -8.27 7.48 -15.66
N CYS A 175 -9.51 7.86 -15.98
CA CYS A 175 -10.05 7.89 -17.34
C CYS A 175 -9.51 9.05 -18.19
N ASN A 176 -8.74 9.97 -17.60
CA ASN A 176 -7.87 10.93 -18.30
C ASN A 176 -6.44 10.38 -18.55
N GLY A 177 -6.07 9.25 -17.94
CA GLY A 177 -4.73 8.65 -18.00
C GLY A 177 -3.81 9.00 -16.83
N ASP A 178 -4.20 9.92 -15.94
CA ASP A 178 -3.46 10.19 -14.70
C ASP A 178 -3.38 8.94 -13.82
N ILE A 179 -2.37 8.88 -12.95
CA ILE A 179 -2.11 7.71 -12.11
C ILE A 179 -2.11 8.15 -10.65
N TYR A 180 -2.86 7.43 -9.82
CA TYR A 180 -2.88 7.60 -8.37
C TYR A 180 -2.20 6.39 -7.75
N TRP A 181 -1.18 6.60 -6.94
CA TRP A 181 -0.38 5.50 -6.41
C TRP A 181 0.02 5.75 -4.96
N THR A 182 0.32 4.68 -4.25
CA THR A 182 0.66 4.72 -2.83
C THR A 182 2.11 4.37 -2.57
N GLU A 183 2.65 5.02 -1.56
CA GLU A 183 3.94 4.70 -0.96
C GLU A 183 3.71 4.31 0.49
N SER A 184 4.15 3.11 0.89
CA SER A 184 3.94 2.62 2.26
C SER A 184 4.84 3.31 3.28
N SER A 185 6.05 3.75 2.87
CA SER A 185 6.94 4.57 3.70
C SER A 185 7.99 5.30 2.85
N THR A 186 8.34 6.53 3.23
CA THR A 186 9.53 7.23 2.71
C THR A 186 10.83 6.88 3.46
N ASP A 187 10.76 6.05 4.50
CA ASP A 187 11.88 5.76 5.41
C ASP A 187 12.51 4.40 5.12
N PHE A 188 11.70 3.39 4.79
CA PHE A 188 12.14 2.02 4.52
C PHE A 188 11.60 1.52 3.17
N SER A 189 12.33 0.62 2.52
CA SER A 189 11.84 -0.23 1.42
C SER A 189 11.22 -1.53 1.96
N LEU A 190 10.57 -2.33 1.13
CA LEU A 190 9.93 -3.61 1.52
C LEU A 190 10.82 -4.54 2.36
N GLN A 191 12.09 -4.71 1.99
CA GLN A 191 13.14 -5.45 2.72
C GLN A 191 13.28 -5.04 4.20
N ASP A 192 12.89 -3.82 4.56
CA ASP A 192 12.93 -3.26 5.92
C ASP A 192 11.52 -2.86 6.41
N GLY A 193 10.49 -3.43 5.80
CA GLY A 193 9.07 -3.11 6.02
C GLY A 193 8.57 -3.33 7.45
N VAL A 194 9.22 -4.20 8.24
CA VAL A 194 8.92 -4.33 9.68
C VAL A 194 9.06 -3.00 10.43
N PHE A 195 10.05 -2.18 10.06
CA PHE A 195 10.28 -0.90 10.72
C PHE A 195 9.25 0.14 10.27
N ALA A 196 8.72 0.06 9.04
CA ALA A 196 7.62 0.91 8.57
C ALA A 196 6.30 0.66 9.34
N LEU A 197 6.07 -0.54 9.85
CA LEU A 197 4.93 -0.84 10.74
C LEU A 197 5.13 -0.34 12.19
N LEU A 198 6.37 -0.05 12.60
CA LEU A 198 6.71 0.40 13.95
C LEU A 198 7.00 1.91 14.03
N ALA A 199 7.33 2.55 12.91
CA ALA A 199 7.67 3.97 12.82
C ALA A 199 6.49 4.93 13.05
N ASP A 200 6.81 6.22 13.14
CA ASP A 200 5.86 7.30 12.94
C ASP A 200 5.44 7.40 11.45
N PRO A 201 4.27 7.97 11.12
CA PRO A 201 3.69 7.83 9.78
C PRO A 201 4.45 8.62 8.71
N SER A 202 4.85 7.93 7.63
CA SER A 202 5.57 8.51 6.50
C SER A 202 5.15 8.01 5.11
N GLY A 203 4.10 7.18 5.04
CA GLY A 203 3.49 6.77 3.77
C GLY A 203 2.71 7.91 3.10
N ARG A 204 2.43 7.77 1.80
CA ARG A 204 1.83 8.81 0.96
C ARG A 204 0.81 8.26 -0.03
N LEU A 205 -0.19 9.08 -0.36
CA LEU A 205 -0.98 8.98 -1.59
C LEU A 205 -0.47 10.05 -2.56
N ILE A 206 -0.14 9.67 -3.79
CA ILE A 206 0.52 10.52 -4.77
C ILE A 206 -0.24 10.50 -6.10
N HIS A 207 -0.47 11.69 -6.66
CA HIS A 207 -0.96 11.88 -8.02
C HIS A 207 0.21 12.08 -8.97
N TYR A 208 0.25 11.29 -10.03
CA TYR A 208 1.10 11.46 -11.21
C TYR A 208 0.22 12.00 -12.34
N ASN A 209 0.50 13.22 -12.79
CA ASN A 209 -0.19 13.80 -13.94
C ASN A 209 0.45 13.26 -15.24
N ALA A 210 -0.37 12.66 -16.10
CA ALA A 210 0.10 11.92 -17.26
C ALA A 210 0.67 12.80 -18.39
N GLU A 211 0.23 14.05 -18.47
CA GLU A 211 0.65 15.03 -19.47
C GLU A 211 2.03 15.62 -19.14
N SER A 212 2.24 16.07 -17.90
CA SER A 212 3.49 16.72 -17.46
C SER A 212 4.52 15.77 -16.83
N GLY A 213 4.12 14.56 -16.42
CA GLY A 213 4.95 13.66 -15.61
C GLY A 213 5.24 14.16 -14.18
N LYS A 214 4.63 15.28 -13.77
CA LYS A 214 4.73 15.82 -12.42
C LYS A 214 4.06 14.87 -11.43
N ASN A 215 4.67 14.74 -10.26
CA ASN A 215 4.08 14.07 -9.11
C ASN A 215 3.72 15.10 -8.04
N THR A 216 2.59 14.92 -7.36
CA THR A 216 2.08 15.78 -6.28
C THR A 216 1.53 14.90 -5.17
N VAL A 217 1.85 15.19 -3.91
CA VAL A 217 1.30 14.44 -2.75
C VAL A 217 -0.13 14.91 -2.48
N LEU A 218 -1.08 13.97 -2.42
CA LEU A 218 -2.49 14.22 -2.12
C LEU A 218 -2.81 14.03 -0.63
N ILE A 219 -2.25 12.98 -0.03
CA ILE A 219 -2.27 12.75 1.42
C ILE A 219 -0.85 12.37 1.85
N ASP A 220 -0.33 13.05 2.86
CA ASP A 220 0.92 12.74 3.52
C ASP A 220 0.67 12.10 4.90
N LYS A 221 1.71 11.51 5.49
CA LYS A 221 1.67 10.84 6.80
C LYS A 221 0.56 9.77 6.91
N LEU A 222 0.48 8.89 5.91
CA LEU A 222 -0.23 7.61 6.07
C LEU A 222 0.61 6.67 6.94
N HIS A 223 -0.01 6.05 7.93
CA HIS A 223 0.53 4.89 8.63
C HIS A 223 0.44 3.64 7.74
N PHE A 224 1.45 3.47 6.88
CA PHE A 224 1.52 2.41 5.88
C PHE A 224 0.38 2.51 4.86
N GLY A 225 0.55 3.40 3.87
CA GLY A 225 -0.36 3.52 2.73
C GLY A 225 -0.26 2.28 1.83
N ASN A 226 -1.40 1.64 1.53
CA ASN A 226 -1.45 0.34 0.86
C ASN A 226 -2.40 0.39 -0.36
N GLY A 227 -3.45 -0.43 -0.45
CA GLY A 227 -4.40 -0.43 -1.58
C GLY A 227 -4.97 0.94 -1.94
N VAL A 228 -5.12 1.22 -3.24
CA VAL A 228 -5.74 2.44 -3.76
C VAL A 228 -6.68 2.15 -4.93
N ILE A 229 -7.88 2.75 -4.95
CA ILE A 229 -8.85 2.58 -6.03
C ILE A 229 -9.71 3.84 -6.25
N LEU A 230 -10.11 4.10 -7.49
CA LEU A 230 -11.04 5.17 -7.87
C LEU A 230 -12.51 4.74 -7.72
N SER A 231 -13.43 5.66 -7.43
CA SER A 231 -14.86 5.42 -7.60
C SER A 231 -15.22 5.21 -9.08
N GLU A 232 -16.33 4.51 -9.40
CA GLU A 232 -16.79 4.37 -10.80
C GLU A 232 -16.94 5.74 -11.50
N SER A 233 -17.34 6.76 -10.74
CA SER A 233 -17.50 8.13 -11.22
C SER A 233 -16.20 8.94 -11.32
N GLU A 234 -15.10 8.46 -10.73
CA GLU A 234 -13.84 9.19 -10.50
C GLU A 234 -14.03 10.54 -9.75
N ASP A 235 -15.07 10.65 -8.90
CA ASP A 235 -15.29 11.81 -8.02
C ASP A 235 -14.45 11.76 -6.74
N PHE A 236 -14.07 10.55 -6.34
CA PHE A 236 -13.17 10.30 -5.23
C PHE A 236 -12.32 9.06 -5.50
N LEU A 237 -11.30 8.87 -4.68
CA LEU A 237 -10.57 7.62 -4.55
C LEU A 237 -10.53 7.17 -3.10
N LEU A 238 -10.35 5.88 -2.87
CA LEU A 238 -10.11 5.27 -1.57
C LEU A 238 -8.64 4.87 -1.43
N VAL A 239 -8.11 4.98 -0.21
CA VAL A 239 -6.78 4.49 0.16
C VAL A 239 -6.81 3.75 1.50
N ALA A 240 -6.22 2.56 1.55
CA ALA A 240 -6.03 1.79 2.78
C ALA A 240 -4.87 2.36 3.61
N GLU A 241 -5.09 2.51 4.91
CA GLU A 241 -4.06 2.87 5.89
C GLU A 241 -3.88 1.69 6.87
N THR A 242 -2.99 0.77 6.51
CA THR A 242 -2.90 -0.59 7.05
C THR A 242 -2.73 -0.61 8.57
N SER A 243 -1.78 0.15 9.12
CA SER A 243 -1.49 0.12 10.57
C SER A 243 -2.53 0.88 11.42
N ARG A 244 -3.55 1.48 10.80
CA ARG A 244 -4.61 2.27 11.47
C ARG A 244 -6.00 1.61 11.42
N ASN A 245 -6.12 0.45 10.79
CA ASN A 245 -7.38 -0.28 10.56
C ASN A 245 -8.48 0.58 9.92
N ARG A 246 -8.14 1.43 8.94
CA ARG A 246 -9.12 2.31 8.29
C ARG A 246 -8.84 2.54 6.81
N VAL A 247 -9.89 2.91 6.08
CA VAL A 247 -9.83 3.37 4.70
C VAL A 247 -10.19 4.84 4.67
N LEU A 248 -9.38 5.65 4.00
CA LEU A 248 -9.63 7.08 3.79
C LEU A 248 -10.20 7.29 2.39
N ARG A 249 -11.04 8.31 2.23
CA ARG A 249 -11.54 8.82 0.95
C ARG A 249 -10.89 10.15 0.66
N TYR A 250 -10.30 10.31 -0.52
CA TYR A 250 -9.81 11.59 -1.05
C TYR A 250 -10.75 12.06 -2.16
N HIS A 251 -11.28 13.28 -2.03
CA HIS A 251 -12.24 13.85 -2.97
C HIS A 251 -11.51 14.50 -4.15
N LEU A 252 -11.77 14.01 -5.36
CA LEU A 252 -11.21 14.52 -6.62
C LEU A 252 -12.10 15.60 -7.24
N LYS A 253 -13.41 15.57 -6.98
CA LYS A 253 -14.40 16.50 -7.54
C LYS A 253 -15.40 16.99 -6.48
N GLY A 254 -16.26 17.93 -6.88
CA GLY A 254 -17.34 18.48 -6.06
C GLY A 254 -16.85 19.44 -4.94
N PRO A 255 -17.73 19.87 -4.03
CA PRO A 255 -17.43 20.89 -3.02
C PRO A 255 -16.34 20.52 -2.00
N LYS A 256 -15.91 19.26 -1.97
CA LYS A 256 -14.82 18.75 -1.12
C LYS A 256 -13.50 18.51 -1.86
N ALA A 257 -13.42 18.81 -3.16
CA ALA A 257 -12.25 18.50 -3.98
C ALA A 257 -10.94 18.99 -3.33
N GLY A 258 -9.92 18.12 -3.29
CA GLY A 258 -8.65 18.38 -2.63
C GLY A 258 -8.58 17.97 -1.15
N THR A 259 -9.70 17.55 -0.54
CA THR A 259 -9.75 17.15 0.89
C THR A 259 -9.95 15.65 1.07
N SER A 260 -9.71 15.15 2.29
CA SER A 260 -9.95 13.76 2.67
C SER A 260 -10.81 13.60 3.93
N ASP A 261 -11.66 12.58 3.95
CA ASP A 261 -12.37 12.11 5.16
C ASP A 261 -12.19 10.59 5.35
N ILE A 262 -12.57 10.08 6.53
CA ILE A 262 -12.52 8.63 6.81
C ILE A 262 -13.74 7.97 6.15
N PHE A 263 -13.50 6.93 5.36
CA PHE A 263 -14.54 6.17 4.66
C PHE A 263 -15.03 4.97 5.49
N LEU A 264 -14.08 4.24 6.09
CA LEU A 264 -14.31 3.16 7.04
C LEU A 264 -13.33 3.33 8.19
N ASP A 265 -13.80 3.37 9.44
CA ASP A 265 -12.92 3.39 10.63
C ASP A 265 -13.06 2.11 11.46
N GLY A 266 -12.01 1.75 12.20
CA GLY A 266 -12.05 0.68 13.18
C GLY A 266 -12.36 -0.70 12.61
N LEU A 267 -11.76 -1.03 11.46
CA LEU A 267 -11.90 -2.32 10.79
C LEU A 267 -11.41 -3.49 11.69
N PRO A 268 -11.99 -4.69 11.57
CA PRO A 268 -11.64 -5.88 12.37
C PRO A 268 -10.30 -6.53 11.98
N GLY A 269 -9.41 -5.75 11.38
CA GLY A 269 -8.13 -6.18 10.82
C GLY A 269 -7.42 -5.03 10.09
N MET A 270 -6.19 -5.28 9.67
CA MET A 270 -5.37 -4.31 8.94
C MET A 270 -5.73 -4.34 7.44
N PRO A 271 -6.24 -3.24 6.83
CA PRO A 271 -6.65 -3.22 5.43
C PRO A 271 -5.47 -3.21 4.47
N ASP A 272 -5.68 -3.80 3.30
CA ASP A 272 -4.66 -4.08 2.30
C ASP A 272 -5.10 -3.59 0.90
N ASN A 273 -4.99 -4.39 -0.17
CA ASN A 273 -5.56 -4.02 -1.49
C ASN A 273 -7.09 -3.83 -1.44
N ILE A 274 -7.58 -2.97 -2.34
CA ILE A 274 -9.00 -2.63 -2.51
C ILE A 274 -9.36 -2.82 -3.99
N GLN A 275 -10.38 -3.62 -4.28
CA GLN A 275 -10.92 -3.83 -5.63
C GLN A 275 -12.33 -3.25 -5.78
N THR A 276 -12.83 -3.20 -7.02
CA THR A 276 -14.24 -2.97 -7.33
C THR A 276 -15.04 -4.26 -7.16
N ASP A 277 -16.31 -4.15 -6.75
CA ASP A 277 -17.24 -5.28 -6.76
C ASP A 277 -17.80 -5.62 -8.17
N GLY A 278 -17.38 -4.87 -9.20
CA GLY A 278 -17.91 -4.92 -10.57
C GLY A 278 -18.94 -3.82 -10.87
N GLY A 279 -19.32 -3.03 -9.87
CA GLY A 279 -20.15 -1.83 -9.99
C GLY A 279 -19.53 -0.66 -9.21
N SER A 280 -20.37 0.05 -8.44
CA SER A 280 -19.96 1.22 -7.66
C SER A 280 -19.49 0.90 -6.24
N GLY A 281 -19.52 -0.37 -5.83
CA GLY A 281 -19.03 -0.84 -4.54
C GLY A 281 -17.57 -1.31 -4.59
N PHE A 282 -17.09 -1.73 -3.42
CA PHE A 282 -15.69 -2.05 -3.18
C PHE A 282 -15.54 -3.38 -2.45
N ILE A 283 -14.43 -4.06 -2.70
CA ILE A 283 -13.97 -5.23 -1.95
C ILE A 283 -12.71 -4.80 -1.20
N VAL A 284 -12.71 -4.91 0.13
CA VAL A 284 -11.58 -4.51 1.00
C VAL A 284 -11.04 -5.75 1.69
N ASN A 285 -9.78 -6.11 1.41
CA ASN A 285 -9.09 -7.17 2.12
C ASN A 285 -8.51 -6.69 3.43
N LEU A 286 -8.61 -7.52 4.48
CA LEU A 286 -7.89 -7.35 5.73
C LEU A 286 -6.94 -8.55 5.90
N ILE A 287 -5.63 -8.29 5.81
CA ILE A 287 -4.58 -9.32 5.74
C ILE A 287 -4.34 -10.05 7.08
N SER A 288 -4.79 -9.44 8.19
CA SER A 288 -4.81 -10.01 9.53
C SER A 288 -6.02 -9.52 10.29
N GLU A 289 -6.84 -10.45 10.78
CA GLU A 289 -7.77 -10.23 11.90
C GLU A 289 -7.07 -9.46 13.04
N ALA A 290 -7.79 -8.50 13.62
CA ALA A 290 -7.43 -7.83 14.84
C ALA A 290 -8.66 -7.28 15.57
N ASN A 291 -8.89 -7.72 16.81
CA ASN A 291 -10.06 -7.35 17.61
C ASN A 291 -9.78 -7.52 19.12
N SER A 292 -10.76 -7.20 19.97
CA SER A 292 -10.61 -7.27 21.43
C SER A 292 -10.31 -8.68 22.00
N LYS A 293 -10.58 -9.76 21.25
CA LYS A 293 -10.24 -11.15 21.63
C LYS A 293 -8.93 -11.65 21.02
N ARG A 294 -8.52 -11.06 19.88
CA ARG A 294 -7.28 -11.36 19.15
C ARG A 294 -6.58 -10.04 18.76
N PRO A 295 -5.83 -9.40 19.67
CA PRO A 295 -5.16 -8.14 19.37
C PRO A 295 -3.85 -8.38 18.59
N ASN A 296 -3.68 -7.71 17.45
CA ASN A 296 -2.42 -7.75 16.68
C ASN A 296 -1.34 -6.90 17.39
N LEU A 297 -0.09 -7.37 17.42
CA LEU A 297 1.02 -6.72 18.14
C LEU A 297 1.30 -5.28 17.69
N VAL A 298 1.20 -4.97 16.39
CA VAL A 298 1.35 -3.60 15.86
C VAL A 298 0.33 -2.66 16.51
N GLN A 299 -0.88 -3.17 16.75
CA GLN A 299 -1.99 -2.42 17.34
C GLN A 299 -1.86 -2.30 18.86
N VAL A 300 -1.31 -3.31 19.54
CA VAL A 300 -0.96 -3.24 20.97
C VAL A 300 0.10 -2.17 21.19
N PHE A 301 1.15 -2.11 20.37
CA PHE A 301 2.26 -1.18 20.55
C PHE A 301 1.99 0.24 19.99
N SER A 302 0.91 0.45 19.22
CA SER A 302 0.52 1.74 18.63
C SER A 302 0.58 2.92 19.61
N GLN A 303 0.05 2.74 20.83
CA GLN A 303 -0.02 3.73 21.90
C GLN A 303 1.26 3.86 22.73
N PHE A 304 2.27 3.02 22.50
CA PHE A 304 3.50 2.95 23.29
C PHE A 304 4.76 3.14 22.42
N PRO A 305 5.11 4.39 22.03
CA PRO A 305 6.26 4.65 21.16
C PRO A 305 7.57 4.07 21.67
N ASN A 306 7.85 4.13 22.99
CA ASN A 306 9.03 3.52 23.59
C ASN A 306 9.07 1.99 23.42
N VAL A 307 7.92 1.31 23.40
CA VAL A 307 7.84 -0.14 23.16
C VAL A 307 8.06 -0.45 21.67
N ARG A 308 7.43 0.30 20.75
CA ARG A 308 7.74 0.20 19.31
C ARG A 308 9.23 0.44 19.04
N LYS A 309 9.83 1.42 19.71
CA LYS A 309 11.25 1.77 19.60
C LYS A 309 12.16 0.68 20.15
N PHE A 310 11.82 0.06 21.29
CA PHE A 310 12.53 -1.11 21.81
C PHE A 310 12.52 -2.28 20.81
N PHE A 311 11.35 -2.64 20.28
CA PHE A 311 11.22 -3.72 19.31
C PHE A 311 11.95 -3.42 18.00
N ALA A 312 11.75 -2.24 17.41
CA ALA A 312 12.42 -1.84 16.17
C ALA A 312 13.95 -1.90 16.31
N ARG A 313 14.50 -1.42 17.43
CA ARG A 313 15.95 -1.44 17.68
C ARG A 313 16.48 -2.84 17.99
N SER A 314 15.72 -3.67 18.68
CA SER A 314 16.08 -5.08 18.92
C SER A 314 16.13 -5.88 17.61
N VAL A 315 15.13 -5.70 16.74
CA VAL A 315 15.07 -6.32 15.41
C VAL A 315 16.22 -5.79 14.52
N ALA A 316 16.48 -4.48 14.51
CA ALA A 316 17.59 -3.90 13.76
C ALA A 316 18.97 -4.35 14.26
N LEU A 317 19.16 -4.59 15.56
CA LEU A 317 20.41 -5.18 16.09
C LEU A 317 20.64 -6.60 15.57
N VAL A 318 19.61 -7.45 15.56
CA VAL A 318 19.70 -8.81 15.01
C VAL A 318 19.94 -8.76 13.49
N GLN A 319 19.25 -7.87 12.77
CA GLN A 319 19.47 -7.68 11.33
C GLN A 319 20.89 -7.16 11.04
N LEU A 320 21.42 -6.25 11.87
CA LEU A 320 22.76 -5.68 11.73
C LEU A 320 23.85 -6.75 11.87
N ALA A 321 23.67 -7.75 12.74
CA ALA A 321 24.59 -8.88 12.84
C ALA A 321 24.64 -9.68 11.51
N PHE A 322 23.48 -9.98 10.91
CA PHE A 322 23.45 -10.62 9.58
C PHE A 322 24.00 -9.72 8.47
N ARG A 323 23.77 -8.40 8.53
CA ARG A 323 24.34 -7.42 7.57
C ARG A 323 25.87 -7.38 7.66
N ALA A 324 26.44 -7.40 8.87
CA ALA A 324 27.88 -7.44 9.10
C ALA A 324 28.51 -8.75 8.60
N ILE A 325 27.89 -9.90 8.86
CA ILE A 325 28.35 -11.19 8.31
C ILE A 325 28.30 -11.14 6.77
N ASN A 326 27.22 -10.62 6.18
CA ASN A 326 27.09 -10.52 4.72
C ASN A 326 28.02 -9.49 4.08
N SER A 327 28.49 -8.45 4.79
CA SER A 327 29.44 -7.48 4.25
C SER A 327 30.88 -7.99 4.26
N VAL A 328 31.27 -8.78 5.28
CA VAL A 328 32.59 -9.41 5.37
C VAL A 328 32.69 -10.68 4.51
N TYR A 329 31.64 -11.50 4.51
CA TYR A 329 31.58 -12.73 3.73
C TYR A 329 30.19 -12.91 3.08
N PRO A 330 29.97 -12.34 1.87
CA PRO A 330 28.67 -12.38 1.19
C PRO A 330 28.20 -13.81 0.91
N ASN A 331 27.18 -14.28 1.65
CA ASN A 331 26.73 -15.67 1.60
C ASN A 331 25.21 -15.80 1.73
N LYS A 332 24.67 -16.92 1.24
CA LYS A 332 23.22 -17.17 1.17
C LYS A 332 22.54 -17.12 2.56
N PHE A 333 23.14 -17.75 3.58
CA PHE A 333 22.57 -17.77 4.93
C PHE A 333 22.46 -16.36 5.52
N ALA A 334 23.50 -15.55 5.39
CA ALA A 334 23.47 -14.17 5.88
C ALA A 334 22.46 -13.30 5.11
N GLN A 335 22.33 -13.43 3.79
CA GLN A 335 21.31 -12.72 3.01
C GLN A 335 19.89 -13.15 3.40
N GLN A 336 19.66 -14.44 3.60
CA GLN A 336 18.39 -14.96 4.11
C GLN A 336 18.09 -14.42 5.53
N GLY A 337 19.09 -14.28 6.39
CA GLY A 337 18.94 -13.67 7.71
C GLY A 337 18.59 -12.17 7.65
N VAL A 338 19.27 -11.38 6.81
CA VAL A 338 18.94 -9.96 6.60
C VAL A 338 17.51 -9.81 6.07
N HIS A 339 17.11 -10.65 5.11
CA HIS A 339 15.75 -10.69 4.57
C HIS A 339 14.73 -11.05 5.65
N PHE A 340 14.87 -12.21 6.28
CA PHE A 340 13.94 -12.71 7.31
C PHE A 340 13.72 -11.72 8.46
N VAL A 341 14.78 -11.05 8.94
CA VAL A 341 14.65 -10.16 10.11
C VAL A 341 14.04 -8.80 9.77
N GLY A 342 14.17 -8.31 8.53
CA GLY A 342 13.61 -7.00 8.11
C GLY A 342 12.30 -7.05 7.32
N HIS A 343 12.04 -8.16 6.62
CA HIS A 343 10.91 -8.32 5.72
C HIS A 343 9.61 -8.65 6.46
N LEU A 344 8.47 -8.46 5.80
CA LEU A 344 7.15 -8.73 6.37
C LEU A 344 6.79 -10.23 6.37
N GLU A 345 7.44 -11.06 5.55
CA GLU A 345 7.14 -12.51 5.42
C GLU A 345 7.03 -13.25 6.76
N PRO A 346 7.99 -13.17 7.71
CA PRO A 346 7.91 -13.95 8.94
C PRO A 346 6.81 -13.50 9.90
N PHE A 347 6.24 -12.30 9.72
CA PHE A 347 5.06 -11.88 10.47
C PHE A 347 3.81 -12.64 10.05
N ALA A 348 3.76 -13.27 8.87
CA ALA A 348 2.66 -14.14 8.44
C ALA A 348 2.36 -15.24 9.47
N LEU A 349 3.38 -15.77 10.15
CA LEU A 349 3.26 -16.75 11.25
C LEU A 349 2.48 -16.23 12.47
N ILE A 350 2.23 -14.92 12.55
CA ILE A 350 1.58 -14.19 13.65
C ILE A 350 0.36 -13.40 13.14
N LEU A 351 0.18 -13.27 11.81
CA LEU A 351 -1.02 -12.65 11.23
C LEU A 351 -2.25 -13.54 11.52
N GLY A 352 -3.38 -12.88 11.77
CA GLY A 352 -4.64 -13.57 12.06
C GLY A 352 -5.32 -14.17 10.81
N ARG A 353 -6.60 -14.52 10.97
CA ARG A 353 -7.48 -14.92 9.86
C ARG A 353 -7.54 -13.83 8.79
N THR A 354 -7.77 -14.22 7.53
CA THR A 354 -8.17 -13.26 6.49
C THR A 354 -9.63 -12.87 6.69
N ILE A 355 -9.91 -11.60 6.41
CA ILE A 355 -11.27 -11.08 6.28
C ILE A 355 -11.36 -10.37 4.91
N VAL A 356 -12.42 -10.61 4.16
CA VAL A 356 -12.73 -9.86 2.93
C VAL A 356 -14.08 -9.19 3.12
N LEU A 357 -14.13 -7.86 2.99
CA LEU A 357 -15.35 -7.07 3.18
C LEU A 357 -15.93 -6.68 1.82
N HIS A 358 -17.25 -6.81 1.67
CA HIS A 358 -17.99 -6.12 0.60
C HIS A 358 -18.57 -4.83 1.15
N VAL A 359 -18.34 -3.71 0.46
CA VAL A 359 -18.62 -2.36 0.95
C VAL A 359 -19.33 -1.55 -0.13
N SER A 360 -20.39 -0.83 0.24
CA SER A 360 -21.12 0.06 -0.66
C SER A 360 -20.31 1.29 -1.06
N GLN A 361 -20.76 2.00 -2.11
CA GLN A 361 -20.21 3.31 -2.50
C GLN A 361 -20.27 4.37 -1.37
N SER A 362 -21.19 4.23 -0.41
CA SER A 362 -21.35 5.16 0.73
C SER A 362 -20.45 4.86 1.93
N GLY A 363 -19.88 3.65 2.02
CA GLY A 363 -19.09 3.19 3.17
C GLY A 363 -19.83 2.24 4.12
N GLU A 364 -20.95 1.65 3.70
CA GLU A 364 -21.65 0.63 4.47
C GLU A 364 -21.05 -0.77 4.20
N ILE A 365 -20.79 -1.55 5.24
CA ILE A 365 -20.28 -2.92 5.10
C ILE A 365 -21.46 -3.86 4.86
N LEU A 366 -21.57 -4.36 3.62
CA LEU A 366 -22.71 -5.13 3.12
C LEU A 366 -22.62 -6.62 3.47
N ASP A 367 -21.42 -7.20 3.51
CA ASP A 367 -21.14 -8.55 4.00
C ASP A 367 -19.65 -8.72 4.36
N SER A 368 -19.29 -9.80 5.07
CA SER A 368 -17.89 -10.18 5.26
C SER A 368 -17.64 -11.68 5.11
N LEU A 369 -16.56 -12.03 4.44
CA LEU A 369 -16.02 -13.39 4.31
C LEU A 369 -14.86 -13.56 5.28
N TRP A 370 -14.81 -14.69 5.98
CA TRP A 370 -13.75 -15.01 6.93
C TRP A 370 -13.17 -16.40 6.63
N SER A 371 -11.88 -16.60 6.89
CA SER A 371 -11.34 -17.95 7.10
C SER A 371 -11.52 -18.33 8.57
N GLY A 372 -12.19 -19.45 8.84
CA GLY A 372 -12.47 -19.95 10.18
C GLY A 372 -11.35 -20.83 10.73
N ASN A 373 -10.72 -21.65 9.88
CA ASN A 373 -9.91 -22.80 10.30
C ASN A 373 -8.41 -22.53 10.53
N ASN A 374 -7.92 -21.30 10.31
CA ASN A 374 -6.50 -20.90 10.34
C ASN A 374 -5.56 -21.64 9.34
N THR A 375 -6.03 -22.62 8.55
CA THR A 375 -5.20 -23.29 7.51
C THR A 375 -5.20 -22.53 6.19
N VAL A 376 -6.15 -21.60 6.03
CA VAL A 376 -6.30 -20.67 4.91
C VAL A 376 -6.22 -19.24 5.47
N GLY A 377 -5.38 -18.38 4.89
CA GLY A 377 -5.24 -17.01 5.38
C GLY A 377 -4.17 -16.16 4.70
N HIS A 378 -3.99 -14.97 5.26
CA HIS A 378 -3.03 -13.94 4.88
C HIS A 378 -3.18 -13.40 3.44
N PHE A 379 -4.39 -13.44 2.88
CA PHE A 379 -4.70 -12.83 1.59
C PHE A 379 -4.80 -11.29 1.68
N CYS A 380 -3.95 -10.61 0.90
CA CYS A 380 -3.94 -9.17 0.67
C CYS A 380 -4.96 -8.72 -0.37
N GLU A 381 -5.41 -9.63 -1.25
CA GLU A 381 -6.14 -9.32 -2.49
C GLU A 381 -7.34 -10.25 -2.67
N ALA A 382 -8.45 -9.74 -3.24
CA ALA A 382 -9.63 -10.52 -3.57
C ALA A 382 -10.30 -9.98 -4.84
N HIS A 383 -9.92 -10.53 -5.99
CA HIS A 383 -10.37 -10.09 -7.31
C HIS A 383 -11.49 -11.00 -7.83
N ILE A 384 -12.65 -10.41 -8.17
CA ILE A 384 -13.73 -11.16 -8.83
C ILE A 384 -13.40 -11.26 -10.33
N VAL A 385 -13.50 -12.48 -10.87
CA VAL A 385 -13.46 -12.75 -12.31
C VAL A 385 -14.62 -13.66 -12.67
N LYS A 386 -15.58 -13.13 -13.43
CA LYS A 386 -16.82 -13.81 -13.85
C LYS A 386 -17.66 -14.23 -12.63
N ASP A 387 -17.68 -15.52 -12.27
CA ASP A 387 -18.40 -16.06 -11.11
C ASP A 387 -17.49 -16.67 -10.03
N GLN A 388 -16.21 -16.32 -10.05
CA GLN A 388 -15.20 -16.78 -9.10
C GLN A 388 -14.55 -15.58 -8.40
N LEU A 389 -14.30 -15.70 -7.10
CA LEU A 389 -13.41 -14.85 -6.33
C LEU A 389 -12.03 -15.50 -6.31
N TYR A 390 -11.00 -14.79 -6.79
CA TYR A 390 -9.59 -15.19 -6.72
C TYR A 390 -8.89 -14.43 -5.59
N LEU A 391 -8.05 -15.12 -4.82
CA LEU A 391 -7.46 -14.61 -3.58
C LEU A 391 -5.93 -14.62 -3.65
N GLY A 392 -5.32 -13.43 -3.60
CA GLY A 392 -3.87 -13.20 -3.64
C GLY A 392 -3.27 -12.95 -2.25
N SER A 393 -2.01 -13.34 -2.05
CA SER A 393 -1.22 -13.23 -0.82
C SER A 393 0.27 -13.23 -1.15
N PRO A 394 1.12 -12.45 -0.46
CA PRO A 394 2.57 -12.46 -0.70
C PRO A 394 3.21 -13.72 -0.11
N PHE A 395 2.56 -14.33 0.87
CA PHE A 395 3.12 -15.39 1.71
C PHE A 395 2.77 -16.80 1.20
N ASN A 396 1.75 -16.93 0.34
CA ASN A 396 1.26 -18.23 -0.14
C ASN A 396 1.99 -18.71 -1.40
N LYS A 397 2.11 -20.03 -1.54
CA LYS A 397 2.65 -20.72 -2.73
C LYS A 397 1.55 -21.16 -3.71
N TYR A 398 0.43 -20.46 -3.70
CA TYR A 398 -0.77 -20.81 -4.46
C TYR A 398 -1.63 -19.56 -4.62
N LEU A 399 -2.51 -19.58 -5.63
CA LEU A 399 -3.60 -18.62 -5.75
C LEU A 399 -4.88 -19.27 -5.22
N GLY A 400 -5.62 -18.61 -4.33
CA GLY A 400 -6.90 -19.13 -3.84
C GLY A 400 -8.03 -18.89 -4.85
N ARG A 401 -9.01 -19.78 -4.92
CA ARG A 401 -10.26 -19.57 -5.68
C ARG A 401 -11.49 -20.06 -4.92
N VAL A 402 -12.60 -19.32 -4.97
CA VAL A 402 -13.92 -19.82 -4.55
C VAL A 402 -15.02 -19.28 -5.47
N ALA A 403 -15.99 -20.13 -5.83
CA ALA A 403 -17.15 -19.71 -6.61
C ALA A 403 -18.04 -18.78 -5.77
N LEU A 404 -18.55 -17.70 -6.37
CA LEU A 404 -19.39 -16.72 -5.66
C LEU A 404 -20.64 -17.35 -5.02
N SER A 405 -21.17 -18.43 -5.61
CA SER A 405 -22.31 -19.19 -5.07
C SER A 405 -22.01 -20.07 -3.86
N LYS A 406 -20.73 -20.30 -3.52
CA LYS A 406 -20.36 -20.96 -2.25
C LYS A 406 -20.30 -19.99 -1.08
N ILE A 407 -20.33 -18.68 -1.34
CA ILE A 407 -20.16 -17.61 -0.36
C ILE A 407 -21.36 -16.63 -0.28
N GLY A 408 -22.36 -16.77 -1.15
CA GLY A 408 -23.57 -15.93 -1.20
C GLY A 408 -23.39 -14.61 -1.95
N TRP A 409 -22.39 -14.53 -2.84
CA TRP A 409 -22.03 -13.32 -3.59
C TRP A 409 -22.41 -13.40 -5.08
N GLU A 410 -23.37 -14.25 -5.46
CA GLU A 410 -23.82 -14.44 -6.86
C GLU A 410 -24.25 -13.15 -7.55
N HIS A 411 -24.75 -12.19 -6.78
CA HIS A 411 -25.15 -10.87 -7.24
C HIS A 411 -23.97 -10.02 -7.75
N LEU A 412 -22.72 -10.36 -7.39
CA LEU A 412 -21.49 -9.74 -7.87
C LEU A 412 -20.89 -10.45 -9.10
N LYS A 413 -21.64 -11.35 -9.76
CA LYS A 413 -21.19 -12.05 -10.97
C LYS A 413 -20.93 -11.06 -12.11
N GLN A 414 -19.65 -10.85 -12.42
CA GLN A 414 -19.22 -9.94 -13.48
C GLN A 414 -19.52 -10.50 -14.87
N LYS A 415 -19.92 -9.61 -15.78
CA LYS A 415 -20.20 -9.92 -17.20
C LYS A 415 -19.00 -9.67 -18.12
N THR A 416 -18.01 -8.92 -17.65
CA THR A 416 -16.85 -8.44 -18.40
C THR A 416 -15.62 -8.40 -17.50
N ASP A 417 -14.44 -8.59 -18.09
CA ASP A 417 -13.13 -8.45 -17.44
C ASP A 417 -12.83 -7.02 -16.97
N SER A 418 -11.87 -6.85 -16.05
CA SER A 418 -11.51 -5.55 -15.47
C SER A 418 -11.08 -4.51 -16.52
N LEU A 419 -10.34 -4.92 -17.56
CA LEU A 419 -9.94 -4.02 -18.65
C LEU A 419 -11.15 -3.54 -19.47
N SER A 420 -12.05 -4.45 -19.85
CA SER A 420 -13.29 -4.12 -20.56
C SER A 420 -14.22 -3.24 -19.71
N ALA A 421 -14.33 -3.52 -18.40
CA ALA A 421 -15.11 -2.72 -17.47
C ALA A 421 -14.55 -1.29 -17.36
N LYS A 422 -13.24 -1.12 -17.15
CA LYS A 422 -12.59 0.19 -17.09
C LYS A 422 -12.78 0.99 -18.39
N LYS A 423 -12.67 0.34 -19.56
CA LYS A 423 -12.99 0.97 -20.86
C LYS A 423 -14.43 1.47 -20.93
N GLN A 424 -15.41 0.69 -20.51
CA GLN A 424 -16.82 1.10 -20.48
C GLN A 424 -17.07 2.27 -19.52
N ILE A 425 -16.51 2.22 -18.31
CA ILE A 425 -16.59 3.32 -17.32
C ILE A 425 -16.04 4.62 -17.92
N CYS A 426 -14.87 4.58 -18.54
CA CYS A 426 -14.27 5.76 -19.15
C CYS A 426 -15.04 6.29 -20.37
N LEU A 427 -15.74 5.42 -21.12
CA LEU A 427 -16.64 5.85 -22.19
C LEU A 427 -17.90 6.55 -21.63
N LYS A 428 -18.53 6.00 -20.57
CA LYS A 428 -19.65 6.66 -19.86
C LYS A 428 -19.26 8.06 -19.39
N LEU A 429 -18.12 8.19 -18.70
CA LEU A 429 -17.64 9.46 -18.14
C LEU A 429 -17.35 10.52 -19.22
N LYS A 430 -16.73 10.12 -20.34
CA LYS A 430 -16.50 11.01 -21.49
C LYS A 430 -17.81 11.44 -22.17
N SER A 431 -18.84 10.59 -22.15
CA SER A 431 -20.17 10.93 -22.67
C SER A 431 -20.88 11.94 -21.75
N ASN A 432 -20.94 11.68 -20.45
CA ASN A 432 -21.61 12.56 -19.48
C ASN A 432 -20.99 13.97 -19.50
N LYS A 433 -19.66 14.07 -19.52
CA LYS A 433 -18.97 15.37 -19.59
C LYS A 433 -19.31 16.17 -20.85
N LYS A 434 -19.64 15.53 -21.99
CA LYS A 434 -20.16 16.24 -23.18
C LYS A 434 -21.60 16.73 -22.96
N THR A 435 -22.46 15.90 -22.35
CA THR A 435 -23.86 16.26 -22.09
C THR A 435 -23.97 17.48 -21.17
N ASP A 436 -23.14 17.58 -20.13
CA ASP A 436 -23.17 18.73 -19.22
C ASP A 436 -22.63 20.01 -19.88
N ILE A 437 -21.55 19.93 -20.68
CA ILE A 437 -21.06 21.06 -21.49
C ILE A 437 -22.14 21.55 -22.48
N THR A 438 -23.00 20.66 -22.99
CA THR A 438 -24.11 21.03 -23.88
C THR A 438 -25.27 21.70 -23.12
N LYS A 439 -25.36 21.53 -21.79
CA LYS A 439 -26.34 22.21 -20.92
C LYS A 439 -25.84 23.56 -20.40
N GLU A 440 -24.53 23.77 -20.31
CA GLU A 440 -23.93 25.06 -19.90
C GLU A 440 -23.74 26.05 -21.07
N ALA A 441 -24.35 25.80 -22.23
CA ALA A 441 -24.45 26.78 -23.30
C ALA A 441 -25.25 28.02 -22.83
N PRO A 442 -24.73 29.25 -22.99
CA PRO A 442 -25.33 30.44 -22.38
C PRO A 442 -26.63 30.85 -23.06
N THR A 443 -27.75 30.70 -22.35
CA THR A 443 -29.05 31.27 -22.75
C THR A 443 -28.92 32.78 -22.88
N THR A 444 -28.98 33.30 -24.11
CA THR A 444 -28.82 34.73 -24.40
C THR A 444 -30.08 35.49 -23.96
N THR A 445 -30.11 35.95 -22.71
CA THR A 445 -31.25 36.71 -22.15
C THR A 445 -31.31 38.12 -22.75
N THR A 446 -32.17 38.30 -23.76
CA THR A 446 -32.48 39.61 -24.34
C THR A 446 -33.17 40.52 -23.32
N THR A 447 -32.47 41.57 -22.89
CA THR A 447 -32.98 42.56 -21.94
C THR A 447 -34.02 43.48 -22.58
N PRO A 448 -35.24 43.62 -22.04
CA PRO A 448 -36.19 44.63 -22.49
C PRO A 448 -35.71 46.05 -22.15
N ARG A 449 -35.87 46.97 -23.11
CA ARG A 449 -35.50 48.39 -22.98
C ARG A 449 -36.54 49.15 -22.11
N PRO A 450 -36.13 49.95 -21.12
CA PRO A 450 -37.07 50.73 -20.30
C PRO A 450 -37.59 51.98 -21.04
N THR A 451 -38.89 52.26 -20.89
CA THR A 451 -39.55 53.49 -21.36
C THR A 451 -39.38 54.62 -20.34
N THR A 452 -39.39 55.89 -20.76
CA THR A 452 -39.05 57.04 -19.90
C THR A 452 -40.05 58.19 -20.06
N THR A 453 -40.64 58.68 -18.96
CA THR A 453 -41.43 59.94 -18.97
C THR A 453 -41.37 60.70 -17.63
N THR A 454 -40.69 61.86 -17.66
CA THR A 454 -40.94 63.13 -16.91
C THR A 454 -41.18 63.17 -15.38
N THR A 455 -40.16 63.71 -14.65
CA THR A 455 -40.13 64.95 -13.79
C THR A 455 -41.36 65.47 -13.00
N PRO A 456 -41.19 66.31 -11.93
CA PRO A 456 -39.95 66.81 -11.27
C PRO A 456 -39.87 66.81 -9.70
N ARG A 457 -38.62 66.93 -9.20
CA ARG A 457 -38.04 67.72 -8.05
C ARG A 457 -38.98 68.55 -7.11
N PRO A 458 -38.58 68.95 -5.84
CA PRO A 458 -37.20 69.02 -5.32
C PRO A 458 -36.88 68.83 -3.78
N THR A 459 -35.56 68.75 -3.52
CA THR A 459 -34.78 69.14 -2.29
C THR A 459 -34.74 68.26 -1.03
N THR A 460 -33.56 68.28 -0.40
CA THR A 460 -33.13 67.57 0.81
C THR A 460 -33.17 68.44 2.08
N THR A 461 -33.42 67.82 3.24
CA THR A 461 -32.94 68.34 4.54
C THR A 461 -32.50 67.19 5.46
N THR A 462 -31.46 67.42 6.26
CA THR A 462 -30.86 66.46 7.22
C THR A 462 -31.63 66.43 8.55
N SER A 463 -31.65 65.28 9.24
CA SER A 463 -31.86 65.26 10.70
C SER A 463 -31.08 64.13 11.39
N ARG A 464 -30.96 64.22 12.72
CA ARG A 464 -30.08 63.39 13.58
C ARG A 464 -30.69 63.30 14.98
N SER A 465 -31.13 62.12 15.41
CA SER A 465 -31.21 61.76 16.84
C SER A 465 -31.10 60.24 17.02
N THR A 466 -30.39 59.59 17.96
CA THR A 466 -30.16 59.67 19.43
C THR A 466 -31.18 58.98 20.36
N THR A 467 -30.72 57.86 20.95
CA THR A 467 -30.87 57.39 22.37
C THR A 467 -32.15 56.77 22.97
N THR A 468 -31.97 55.56 23.57
CA THR A 468 -32.64 55.00 24.79
C THR A 468 -34.16 54.65 24.62
N THR A 469 -34.87 53.82 25.42
CA THR A 469 -34.64 53.22 26.76
C THR A 469 -35.34 51.86 26.98
N THR A 470 -34.56 50.86 27.41
CA THR A 470 -34.75 49.83 28.48
C THR A 470 -36.14 49.52 29.09
N GLN A 471 -36.49 48.22 29.21
CA GLN A 471 -36.77 47.43 30.45
C GLN A 471 -36.94 45.92 30.09
N LYS A 472 -36.42 44.92 30.83
CA LYS A 472 -36.79 44.32 32.16
C LYS A 472 -38.21 43.70 32.17
N SER A 473 -38.52 42.58 32.83
CA SER A 473 -37.83 41.77 33.88
C SER A 473 -38.22 40.26 33.70
N ALA A 474 -37.93 39.23 34.52
CA ALA A 474 -37.29 39.00 35.83
C ALA A 474 -36.73 37.54 35.86
N THR A 475 -35.52 37.23 36.36
CA THR A 475 -35.15 36.74 37.73
C THR A 475 -35.80 35.41 38.15
N THR A 476 -35.21 34.45 38.88
CA THR A 476 -33.97 34.31 39.73
C THR A 476 -33.51 32.81 39.60
N THR A 477 -32.45 32.16 40.13
CA THR A 477 -31.38 32.27 41.17
C THR A 477 -30.28 31.22 40.78
N THR A 478 -29.07 30.96 41.35
CA THR A 478 -28.31 31.37 42.56
C THR A 478 -26.78 31.19 42.36
N SER A 479 -25.98 31.98 43.08
CA SER A 479 -24.72 31.71 43.84
C SER A 479 -23.92 30.39 43.71
N THR A 480 -22.57 30.31 43.90
CA THR A 480 -21.39 31.23 43.85
C THR A 480 -20.12 30.35 44.13
N GLN A 481 -18.88 30.59 43.68
CA GLN A 481 -17.87 31.57 44.14
C GLN A 481 -16.64 31.70 43.19
N LYS A 482 -15.83 32.74 43.39
CA LYS A 482 -14.55 33.09 42.71
C LYS A 482 -13.74 33.99 43.67
N PRO A 483 -12.41 33.82 43.87
CA PRO A 483 -11.38 34.72 43.27
C PRO A 483 -10.00 34.02 43.01
N THR A 484 -8.91 34.63 42.51
CA THR A 484 -8.54 36.05 42.27
C THR A 484 -7.63 36.21 41.02
N SER A 485 -7.31 37.46 40.66
CA SER A 485 -6.43 37.96 39.59
C SER A 485 -4.91 37.81 39.91
N THR A 486 -3.90 38.33 39.18
CA THR A 486 -3.81 39.54 38.32
C THR A 486 -2.59 39.50 37.37
N THR A 487 -2.62 40.27 36.27
CA THR A 487 -1.47 40.62 35.41
C THR A 487 -0.99 42.05 35.70
N PRO A 488 0.26 42.43 35.36
CA PRO A 488 0.42 43.57 34.44
C PRO A 488 1.63 43.51 33.45
N LYS A 489 1.55 44.35 32.40
CA LYS A 489 2.64 44.86 31.53
C LYS A 489 2.98 46.32 32.00
N PRO A 490 3.92 47.13 31.43
CA PRO A 490 4.58 47.13 30.10
C PRO A 490 6.12 46.89 30.26
N THR A 491 7.12 47.34 29.48
CA THR A 491 7.24 48.28 28.33
C THR A 491 8.27 47.78 27.29
N ALA A 492 9.28 48.57 26.87
CA ALA A 492 10.26 48.24 25.82
C ALA A 492 11.53 49.13 25.88
N ALA A 493 12.63 48.67 25.26
CA ALA A 493 13.81 49.44 24.84
C ALA A 493 14.52 48.74 23.67
N SER A 494 15.32 49.46 22.86
CA SER A 494 16.00 48.90 21.66
C SER A 494 17.49 49.23 21.61
N ILE A 495 18.33 48.29 21.19
CA ILE A 495 19.75 48.52 20.85
C ILE A 495 20.09 47.80 19.52
N LYS A 496 20.97 48.41 18.72
CA LYS A 496 21.44 47.93 17.40
C LYS A 496 22.49 46.81 17.50
N PRO A 497 22.72 46.03 16.43
CA PRO A 497 23.77 45.00 16.42
C PRO A 497 25.18 45.61 16.39
N ALA A 498 26.14 44.92 17.00
CA ALA A 498 27.57 45.22 16.94
C ALA A 498 28.33 44.10 16.24
N VAL A 499 29.28 44.46 15.37
CA VAL A 499 30.14 43.54 14.63
C VAL A 499 31.42 43.27 15.43
N THR A 500 31.84 42.02 15.54
CA THR A 500 33.20 41.65 15.98
C THR A 500 33.80 40.59 15.05
N THR A 501 35.00 40.86 14.55
CA THR A 501 35.69 40.06 13.53
C THR A 501 36.65 39.06 14.18
N PRO A 502 36.67 37.77 13.76
CA PRO A 502 37.80 36.88 14.06
C PRO A 502 39.05 37.36 13.32
N LYS A 503 40.18 37.43 14.05
CA LYS A 503 41.47 37.90 13.51
C LYS A 503 42.17 36.77 12.73
N ALA A 504 42.66 37.05 11.52
CA ALA A 504 43.35 36.07 10.70
C ALA A 504 44.70 35.64 11.32
N THR A 505 45.12 34.40 11.04
CA THR A 505 46.51 33.95 11.15
C THR A 505 46.83 33.09 9.93
N THR A 506 47.97 33.35 9.29
CA THR A 506 48.32 32.84 7.96
C THR A 506 49.00 31.49 7.98
N THR A 507 48.62 30.61 7.05
CA THR A 507 49.53 29.59 6.49
C THR A 507 49.34 29.53 4.97
N LYS A 508 50.40 29.27 4.21
CA LYS A 508 50.43 29.47 2.74
C LYS A 508 49.69 28.35 1.98
N PRO A 509 49.06 28.64 0.82
CA PRO A 509 48.61 27.61 -0.10
C PRO A 509 49.80 26.96 -0.82
N VAL A 510 49.79 25.63 -0.95
CA VAL A 510 50.69 24.91 -1.88
C VAL A 510 50.01 24.79 -3.23
N THR A 511 50.69 25.25 -4.27
CA THR A 511 50.21 25.17 -5.66
C THR A 511 50.79 23.93 -6.33
N THR A 512 49.94 23.08 -6.88
CA THR A 512 50.30 22.21 -8.01
C THR A 512 49.17 22.25 -9.02
N ASN A 513 49.51 22.52 -10.27
CA ASN A 513 48.56 22.74 -11.36
C ASN A 513 48.96 21.88 -12.56
N SER A 514 47.99 21.45 -13.37
CA SER A 514 48.18 20.76 -14.65
C SER A 514 48.98 19.45 -14.64
N LYS A 515 48.29 18.34 -14.87
CA LYS A 515 48.21 17.77 -16.23
C LYS A 515 47.03 16.82 -16.39
N ALA A 516 46.41 16.84 -17.55
CA ALA A 516 45.64 15.70 -18.04
C ALA A 516 46.61 14.77 -18.77
N GLU A 517 46.51 13.46 -18.53
CA GLU A 517 47.34 12.46 -19.20
C GLU A 517 46.45 11.29 -19.63
N GLN A 518 46.42 11.04 -20.94
CA GLN A 518 45.70 9.93 -21.53
C GLN A 518 46.52 8.66 -21.33
N THR A 519 46.02 7.69 -20.56
CA THR A 519 46.62 6.34 -20.53
C THR A 519 46.10 5.53 -21.71
N ASP A 520 46.89 5.50 -22.78
CA ASP A 520 46.65 4.68 -23.96
C ASP A 520 46.58 3.18 -23.65
N GLN A 521 45.73 2.45 -24.36
CA GLN A 521 45.60 1.01 -24.18
C GLN A 521 46.76 0.26 -24.87
N VAL A 522 47.80 -0.08 -24.11
CA VAL A 522 48.83 -1.03 -24.55
C VAL A 522 48.23 -2.45 -24.62
N ARG A 523 47.70 -2.75 -25.81
CA ARG A 523 47.19 -4.02 -26.31
C ARG A 523 48.07 -5.22 -25.92
N ARG A 524 47.70 -5.95 -24.86
CA ARG A 524 48.17 -7.32 -24.59
C ARG A 524 47.06 -8.33 -24.87
N SER A 525 47.26 -9.13 -25.92
CA SER A 525 46.32 -10.15 -26.37
C SER A 525 46.35 -11.39 -25.47
N ALA A 526 45.25 -11.68 -24.78
CA ALA A 526 44.98 -13.01 -24.24
C ALA A 526 44.52 -13.95 -25.37
N PRO A 527 44.83 -15.26 -25.30
CA PRO A 527 44.45 -16.23 -26.34
C PRO A 527 42.92 -16.49 -26.35
N PRO A 528 42.34 -16.86 -27.51
CA PRO A 528 40.92 -17.15 -27.62
C PRO A 528 40.56 -18.48 -26.96
N LEU A 529 39.57 -18.46 -26.06
CA LEU A 529 38.93 -19.68 -25.53
C LEU A 529 37.99 -20.29 -26.58
N GLU A 530 38.00 -21.61 -26.69
CA GLU A 530 37.26 -22.35 -27.72
C GLU A 530 35.73 -22.25 -27.59
N LYS A 531 35.05 -22.27 -28.74
CA LYS A 531 33.60 -22.54 -28.80
C LYS A 531 33.36 -24.05 -28.61
N PRO A 532 32.44 -24.47 -27.73
CA PRO A 532 32.03 -25.87 -27.65
C PRO A 532 31.50 -26.38 -29.00
N LYS A 533 32.07 -27.47 -29.52
CA LYS A 533 31.64 -28.09 -30.78
C LYS A 533 30.27 -28.75 -30.62
N VAL A 534 29.32 -28.37 -31.48
CA VAL A 534 28.09 -29.14 -31.70
C VAL A 534 28.47 -30.48 -32.35
N LYS A 535 27.90 -31.58 -31.88
CA LYS A 535 27.94 -32.89 -32.56
C LYS A 535 26.59 -33.15 -33.20
N GLU A 536 26.54 -33.12 -34.53
CA GLU A 536 25.43 -33.68 -35.32
C GLU A 536 25.81 -35.07 -35.84
N ILE A 537 24.97 -36.07 -35.57
CA ILE A 537 24.77 -37.28 -36.39
C ILE A 537 23.31 -37.77 -36.15
N PRO A 538 22.68 -38.54 -37.06
CA PRO A 538 21.93 -37.99 -38.20
C PRO A 538 20.42 -38.34 -38.18
N LYS A 539 19.67 -37.86 -39.19
CA LYS A 539 18.26 -38.22 -39.40
C LYS A 539 18.07 -39.27 -40.51
N SER A 540 17.62 -40.46 -40.12
CA SER A 540 16.99 -41.50 -40.95
C SER A 540 16.33 -42.52 -40.01
N SER A 541 15.14 -43.09 -40.25
CA SER A 541 14.20 -42.99 -41.38
C SER A 541 12.84 -43.63 -41.01
N LEU A 542 11.88 -43.62 -41.95
CA LEU A 542 10.64 -44.42 -42.02
C LEU A 542 9.40 -43.98 -41.21
N ASN A 543 8.29 -43.83 -41.95
CA ASN A 543 6.90 -43.88 -41.48
C ASN A 543 6.47 -45.35 -41.25
N SER A 544 5.44 -45.61 -40.43
CA SER A 544 4.11 -46.07 -40.93
C SER A 544 3.14 -46.61 -39.85
N GLN A 545 1.90 -46.10 -39.85
CA GLN A 545 0.58 -46.78 -39.72
C GLN A 545 0.23 -47.73 -38.52
N GLY A 546 -1.09 -47.78 -38.20
CA GLY A 546 -1.74 -48.75 -37.28
C GLY A 546 -1.91 -48.25 -35.83
N LYS A 547 -3.09 -48.02 -35.20
CA LYS A 547 -4.54 -48.37 -35.36
C LYS A 547 -4.98 -49.61 -34.55
N VAL A 548 -6.27 -49.64 -34.13
CA VAL A 548 -6.97 -50.62 -33.22
C VAL A 548 -6.73 -50.25 -31.73
N LYS A 549 -7.72 -49.90 -30.87
CA LYS A 549 -8.90 -50.63 -30.29
C LYS A 549 -8.51 -51.77 -29.34
N SER A 550 -9.27 -52.14 -28.29
CA SER A 550 -10.34 -51.48 -27.52
C SER A 550 -10.50 -52.21 -26.16
N ASP A 551 -11.62 -52.00 -25.45
CA ASP A 551 -12.13 -52.77 -24.29
C ASP A 551 -11.38 -52.49 -22.96
N SER A 552 -11.97 -52.24 -21.76
CA SER A 552 -13.32 -52.20 -21.15
C SER A 552 -13.55 -53.29 -20.07
N LYS A 553 -14.34 -52.92 -19.03
CA LYS A 553 -14.81 -53.75 -17.89
C LYS A 553 -13.78 -54.11 -16.80
N GLU A 554 -14.14 -54.44 -15.55
CA GLU A 554 -15.30 -54.12 -14.67
C GLU A 554 -14.99 -54.60 -13.22
N SER A 555 -15.92 -54.44 -12.26
CA SER A 555 -15.81 -54.74 -10.80
C SER A 555 -14.83 -53.84 -10.01
N ARG A 556 -15.11 -53.28 -8.81
CA ARG A 556 -16.26 -53.24 -7.87
C ARG A 556 -16.33 -54.33 -6.77
N ALA A 557 -16.20 -53.83 -5.52
CA ALA A 557 -16.76 -54.30 -4.23
C ALA A 557 -15.93 -55.24 -3.32
N GLU A 558 -16.14 -55.02 -2.01
CA GLU A 558 -15.96 -55.94 -0.85
C GLU A 558 -14.54 -56.39 -0.43
N SER A 559 -14.26 -56.75 0.83
CA SER A 559 -14.83 -56.30 2.13
C SER A 559 -13.89 -56.65 3.32
N ARG A 560 -14.08 -55.96 4.45
CA ARG A 560 -13.72 -56.28 5.86
C ARG A 560 -12.58 -57.28 6.20
N LYS A 561 -11.66 -56.79 7.04
CA LYS A 561 -11.08 -57.38 8.28
C LYS A 561 -10.94 -58.93 8.39
N ASN A 562 -9.74 -59.39 8.76
CA ASN A 562 -9.49 -59.86 10.13
C ASN A 562 -7.99 -59.87 10.51
N GLU A 563 -7.76 -59.85 11.83
CA GLU A 563 -6.65 -60.38 12.64
C GLU A 563 -5.26 -60.62 11.98
N LEU A 564 -4.26 -59.81 12.39
CA LEU A 564 -3.29 -60.20 13.43
C LEU A 564 -2.61 -58.96 14.05
#